data_AF-A0A2E6ZIH9-F1
#
_entry.id   AF-A0A2E6ZIH9-F1
#
_cell.length_a   1.000
_cell.length_b   1.000
_cell.length_c   1.000
_cell.angle_alpha   90.00
_cell.angle_beta   90.00
_cell.angle_gamma   90.00
#
_symmetry.space_group_name_H-M   'P 1'
#
loop_
_entity.id
_entity.type
_entity.pdbx_description
1 polymer ?
#
loop_
_entity_poly.entity_id
_entity_poly.type
_entity_poly.pdbx_seq_one_letter_code
_entity_poly.pdbx_strand_id
1 'polypeptide(L)'
;MFEKHHTSQDRQKIWRDFRNRDDLTIEKIIEEFSYIKVLDRYLDYYTPKSWPDIFTIVHDGYFCQTGITLLMIATLDYKGFIKNDELILPVISNNVIGNTGVVFQLDSNFLNFSPGELTPKEVALEHGTLFQTHKVQKMSIYA
;
A
#
# COMPACT_ATOMS: atom_id res chain seq x y z
N MET A 1 10.70 -4.25 -6.88
CA MET A 1 11.02 -4.70 -5.52
C MET A 1 10.99 -6.23 -5.35
N PHE A 2 9.85 -6.93 -5.42
CA PHE A 2 9.79 -8.38 -5.18
C PHE A 2 9.61 -9.21 -6.45
N GLU A 3 10.48 -10.20 -6.67
CA GLU A 3 10.44 -11.10 -7.81
C GLU A 3 9.89 -12.49 -7.45
N LYS A 4 9.39 -13.22 -8.46
CA LYS A 4 8.77 -14.54 -8.30
C LYS A 4 9.69 -15.57 -7.64
N HIS A 5 11.00 -15.44 -7.81
CA HIS A 5 11.99 -16.38 -7.30
C HIS A 5 12.42 -16.08 -5.85
N HIS A 6 12.04 -14.93 -5.29
CA HIS A 6 12.37 -14.57 -3.92
C HIS A 6 11.59 -15.41 -2.92
N THR A 7 12.28 -16.00 -1.95
CA THR A 7 11.71 -16.69 -0.79
C THR A 7 11.09 -15.70 0.21
N SER A 8 10.38 -16.20 1.22
CA SER A 8 9.85 -15.36 2.30
C SER A 8 10.96 -14.60 3.03
N GLN A 9 12.11 -15.23 3.26
CA GLN A 9 13.28 -14.64 3.88
C GLN A 9 13.89 -13.53 3.00
N ASP A 10 13.96 -13.75 1.69
CA ASP A 10 14.43 -12.74 0.74
C ASP A 10 13.54 -11.50 0.77
N ARG A 11 12.21 -11.68 0.72
CA ARG A 11 11.25 -10.57 0.76
C ARG A 11 11.37 -9.76 2.05
N GLN A 12 11.46 -10.42 3.19
CA GLN A 12 11.67 -9.73 4.47
C GLN A 12 12.99 -8.96 4.51
N LYS A 13 14.08 -9.55 3.99
CA LYS A 13 15.38 -8.90 3.90
C LYS A 13 15.32 -7.69 2.97
N ILE A 14 14.80 -7.84 1.75
CA ILE A 14 14.66 -6.76 0.76
C ILE A 14 13.88 -5.59 1.35
N TRP A 15 12.73 -5.86 1.97
CA TRP A 15 11.91 -4.81 2.55
C TRP A 15 12.59 -4.12 3.74
N ARG A 16 13.25 -4.88 4.61
CA ARG A 16 14.03 -4.34 5.73
C ARG A 16 15.19 -3.46 5.26
N ASP A 17 15.96 -3.94 4.29
CA ASP A 17 17.10 -3.22 3.74
C ASP A 17 16.62 -1.93 3.05
N PHE A 18 15.51 -1.99 2.31
CA PHE A 18 14.89 -0.83 1.69
C PHE A 18 14.45 0.22 2.71
N ARG A 19 13.61 -0.14 3.68
CA ARG A 19 13.04 0.84 4.63
C ARG A 19 14.09 1.47 5.56
N ASN A 20 15.26 0.84 5.71
CA ASN A 20 16.40 1.37 6.46
C ASN A 20 17.28 2.34 5.66
N ARG A 21 17.00 2.59 4.38
CA ARG A 21 17.73 3.59 3.61
C ARG A 21 17.46 5.00 4.16
N ASP A 22 18.51 5.81 4.22
CA ASP A 22 18.42 7.19 4.72
C ASP A 22 17.88 8.17 3.68
N ASP A 23 17.98 7.83 2.39
CA ASP A 23 17.67 8.72 1.27
C ASP A 23 16.21 8.67 0.80
N LEU A 24 15.33 7.98 1.53
CA LEU A 24 13.93 7.79 1.14
C LEU A 24 13.12 9.06 1.32
N THR A 25 12.47 9.48 0.23
CA THR A 25 11.36 10.45 0.20
C THR A 25 10.05 9.72 -0.06
N ILE A 26 8.92 10.42 0.05
CA ILE A 26 7.60 9.85 -0.29
C ILE A 26 7.58 9.35 -1.73
N GLU A 27 8.11 10.14 -2.66
CA GLU A 27 8.17 9.86 -4.10
C GLU A 27 8.99 8.60 -4.38
N LYS A 28 10.19 8.47 -3.77
CA LYS A 28 11.03 7.29 -3.93
C LYS A 28 10.38 6.03 -3.37
N ILE A 29 9.60 6.14 -2.29
CA ILE A 29 8.85 5.01 -1.75
C ILE A 29 7.76 4.59 -2.73
N ILE A 30 7.00 5.53 -3.25
CA ILE A 30 5.94 5.26 -4.23
C ILE A 30 6.52 4.63 -5.51
N GLU A 31 7.63 5.18 -6.01
CA GLU A 31 8.36 4.67 -7.18
C GLU A 31 8.83 3.24 -6.95
N GLU A 32 9.51 2.94 -5.82
CA GLU A 32 10.02 1.59 -5.57
C GLU A 32 8.89 0.54 -5.49
N PHE A 33 7.77 0.91 -4.87
CA PHE A 33 6.60 0.05 -4.74
C PHE A 33 5.89 -0.20 -6.08
N SER A 34 6.06 0.68 -7.08
CA SER A 34 5.55 0.48 -8.44
C SER A 34 6.15 -0.75 -9.13
N TYR A 35 7.36 -1.16 -8.72
CA TYR A 35 8.02 -2.35 -9.22
C TYR A 35 7.54 -3.65 -8.54
N ILE A 36 6.54 -3.60 -7.65
CA ILE A 36 5.90 -4.81 -7.14
C ILE A 36 4.83 -5.23 -8.15
N LYS A 37 4.96 -6.44 -8.68
CA LYS A 37 3.93 -7.01 -9.54
C LYS A 37 2.63 -7.17 -8.74
N VAL A 38 1.59 -6.44 -9.13
CA VAL A 38 0.24 -6.59 -8.58
C VAL A 38 -0.27 -7.99 -8.91
N LEU A 39 -0.72 -8.71 -7.88
CA LEU A 39 -1.34 -10.01 -7.99
C LEU A 39 -2.85 -9.92 -7.77
N ASP A 40 -3.55 -11.02 -8.07
CA ASP A 40 -4.97 -11.16 -7.80
C ASP A 40 -5.29 -10.94 -6.32
N ARG A 41 -6.57 -10.68 -6.03
CA ARG A 41 -7.05 -10.34 -4.69
C ARG A 41 -6.73 -11.44 -3.67
N TYR A 42 -5.78 -11.16 -2.77
CA TYR A 42 -5.50 -11.98 -1.59
C TYR A 42 -6.27 -11.50 -0.36
N LEU A 43 -6.41 -10.19 -0.20
CA LEU A 43 -7.04 -9.58 0.97
C LEU A 43 -8.45 -9.12 0.64
N ASP A 44 -9.40 -9.41 1.53
CA ASP A 44 -10.72 -8.78 1.48
C ASP A 44 -10.61 -7.32 1.89
N TYR A 45 -10.60 -6.42 0.90
CA TYR A 45 -10.50 -5.00 1.14
C TYR A 45 -11.74 -4.37 1.78
N TYR A 46 -12.86 -5.09 1.92
CA TYR A 46 -14.04 -4.60 2.63
C TYR A 46 -13.94 -4.76 4.14
N THR A 47 -13.05 -5.63 4.65
CA THR A 47 -13.01 -6.02 6.06
C THR A 47 -11.63 -5.77 6.68
N PRO A 48 -11.29 -4.53 7.10
CA PRO A 48 -9.98 -4.21 7.67
C PRO A 48 -9.56 -5.05 8.87
N LYS A 49 -10.53 -5.49 9.68
CA LYS A 49 -10.29 -6.33 10.85
C LYS A 49 -9.78 -7.73 10.52
N SER A 50 -9.89 -8.18 9.27
CA SER A 50 -9.38 -9.47 8.81
C SER A 50 -8.07 -9.37 8.07
N TRP A 51 -7.49 -8.16 7.90
CA TRP A 51 -6.21 -8.03 7.25
C TRP A 51 -5.10 -8.61 8.14
N PRO A 52 -4.19 -9.41 7.59
CA PRO A 52 -3.02 -9.83 8.33
C PRO A 52 -2.10 -8.63 8.58
N ASP A 53 -1.23 -8.76 9.57
CA ASP A 53 -0.20 -7.78 9.82
C ASP A 53 0.77 -7.66 8.63
N ILE A 54 1.43 -6.51 8.53
CA ILE A 54 2.38 -6.19 7.47
C ILE A 54 3.56 -7.16 7.35
N PHE A 55 4.01 -7.80 8.45
CA PHE A 55 5.08 -8.80 8.37
C PHE A 55 4.59 -10.10 7.73
N THR A 56 3.35 -10.51 8.04
CA THR A 56 2.68 -11.61 7.37
C THR A 56 2.44 -11.31 5.89
N ILE A 57 2.02 -10.09 5.53
CA ILE A 57 1.86 -9.69 4.11
C ILE A 57 3.16 -9.89 3.32
N VAL A 58 4.31 -9.46 3.87
CA VAL A 58 5.62 -9.63 3.21
C VAL A 58 6.05 -11.10 3.21
N HIS A 59 5.87 -11.80 4.33
CA HIS A 59 6.23 -13.20 4.49
C HIS A 59 5.49 -14.08 3.50
N ASP A 60 4.18 -13.90 3.33
CA ASP A 60 3.35 -14.74 2.48
C ASP A 60 3.27 -14.23 1.03
N GLY A 61 3.65 -12.97 0.80
CA GLY A 61 3.65 -12.37 -0.53
C GLY A 61 2.26 -11.95 -1.02
N TYR A 62 1.42 -11.41 -0.13
CA TYR A 62 0.07 -10.93 -0.44
C TYR A 62 0.06 -9.61 -1.22
N PHE A 63 0.71 -9.59 -2.39
CA PHE A 63 0.95 -8.41 -3.21
C PHE A 63 -0.23 -8.05 -4.14
N CYS A 64 -1.45 -8.15 -3.62
CA CYS A 64 -2.60 -7.48 -4.23
C CYS A 64 -2.55 -5.97 -3.94
N GLN A 65 -3.37 -5.15 -4.61
CA GLN A 65 -3.36 -3.70 -4.43
C GLN A 65 -3.43 -3.28 -2.95
N THR A 66 -4.33 -3.88 -2.18
CA THR A 66 -4.47 -3.63 -0.74
C THR A 66 -3.19 -3.97 0.04
N GLY A 67 -2.60 -5.15 -0.20
CA GLY A 67 -1.38 -5.56 0.51
C GLY A 67 -0.19 -4.67 0.19
N ILE A 68 -0.05 -4.25 -1.07
CA ILE A 68 0.95 -3.27 -1.50
C ILE A 68 0.73 -1.93 -0.79
N THR A 69 -0.51 -1.44 -0.71
CA THR A 69 -0.85 -0.21 0.00
C THR A 69 -0.49 -0.28 1.48
N LEU A 70 -0.85 -1.36 2.17
CA LEU A 70 -0.53 -1.54 3.59
C LEU A 70 0.98 -1.57 3.85
N LEU A 71 1.73 -2.24 2.97
CA LEU A 71 3.19 -2.29 3.06
C LEU A 71 3.85 -0.93 2.77
N MET A 72 3.26 -0.15 1.86
CA MET A 72 3.69 1.22 1.56
C MET A 72 3.46 2.13 2.77
N ILE A 73 2.28 2.06 3.39
CA ILE A 73 1.95 2.78 4.63
C ILE A 73 2.96 2.45 5.72
N ALA A 74 3.27 1.17 5.94
CA ALA A 74 4.22 0.79 6.98
C ALA A 74 5.64 1.34 6.74
N THR A 75 6.03 1.49 5.48
CA THR A 75 7.31 2.10 5.10
C THR A 75 7.30 3.61 5.32
N LEU A 76 6.22 4.28 4.94
CA LEU A 76 6.03 5.72 5.17
C LEU A 76 5.98 6.05 6.67
N ASP A 77 5.30 5.24 7.47
CA ASP A 77 5.24 5.39 8.93
C ASP A 77 6.61 5.17 9.57
N TYR A 78 7.34 4.12 9.17
CA TYR A 78 8.69 3.85 9.66
C TYR A 78 9.65 5.02 9.40
N LYS A 79 9.49 5.72 8.26
CA LYS A 79 10.26 6.93 7.93
C LYS A 79 9.71 8.21 8.58
N GLY A 80 8.62 8.12 9.33
CA GLY A 80 8.02 9.24 10.05
C GLY A 80 7.23 10.22 9.17
N PHE A 81 6.84 9.82 7.96
CA PHE A 81 6.04 10.65 7.06
C PHE A 81 4.55 10.69 7.46
N ILE A 82 4.07 9.69 8.20
CA ILE A 82 2.68 9.63 8.69
C ILE A 82 2.63 10.14 10.13
N LYS A 83 2.04 11.32 10.33
CA LYS A 83 1.90 11.94 11.66
C LYS A 83 0.60 11.59 12.38
N ASN A 84 -0.45 11.26 11.63
CA ASN A 84 -1.76 10.94 12.17
C ASN A 84 -1.84 9.46 12.56
N ASP A 85 -2.51 9.17 13.66
CA ASP A 85 -2.77 7.79 14.09
C ASP A 85 -4.00 7.19 13.40
N GLU A 86 -4.88 8.00 12.81
CA GLU A 86 -5.97 7.53 11.96
C GLU A 86 -5.53 7.54 10.49
N LEU A 87 -5.58 6.38 9.84
CA LEU A 87 -5.35 6.20 8.41
C LEU A 87 -6.68 6.26 7.67
N ILE A 88 -6.71 7.00 6.56
CA ILE A 88 -7.86 7.08 5.66
C ILE A 88 -7.58 6.20 4.44
N LEU A 89 -8.38 5.16 4.28
CA LEU A 89 -8.17 4.06 3.34
C LEU A 89 -9.38 3.87 2.41
N PRO A 90 -9.47 4.65 1.31
CA PRO A 90 -10.52 4.47 0.31
C PRO A 90 -10.40 3.11 -0.39
N VAL A 91 -11.53 2.43 -0.56
CA VAL A 91 -11.69 1.26 -1.41
C VAL A 91 -12.15 1.75 -2.78
N ILE A 92 -11.29 1.62 -3.78
CA ILE A 92 -11.51 2.20 -5.10
C ILE A 92 -11.15 1.22 -6.21
N SER A 93 -11.98 1.16 -7.25
CA SER A 93 -11.63 0.54 -8.53
C SER A 93 -11.04 1.59 -9.44
N ASN A 94 -9.85 1.36 -10.00
CA ASN A 94 -9.27 2.19 -11.04
C ASN A 94 -9.79 1.70 -12.41
N ASN A 95 -10.60 2.53 -13.08
CA ASN A 95 -11.27 2.16 -14.33
C ASN A 95 -10.32 2.19 -15.55
N VAL A 96 -9.09 2.70 -15.39
CA VAL A 96 -8.08 2.77 -16.46
C VAL A 96 -7.27 1.47 -16.54
N ILE A 97 -6.80 0.97 -15.39
CA ILE A 97 -5.94 -0.22 -15.31
C ILE A 97 -6.67 -1.48 -14.80
N GLY A 98 -7.93 -1.34 -14.35
CA GLY A 98 -8.79 -2.45 -13.94
C GLY A 98 -8.52 -3.01 -12.53
N ASN A 99 -7.58 -2.43 -11.78
CA ASN A 99 -7.28 -2.86 -10.41
C ASN A 99 -8.32 -2.34 -9.42
N THR A 100 -8.64 -3.14 -8.40
CA THR A 100 -9.52 -2.73 -7.30
C THR A 100 -8.91 -3.13 -5.96
N GLY A 101 -8.90 -2.20 -5.01
CA GLY A 101 -8.43 -2.44 -3.67
C GLY A 101 -8.40 -1.18 -2.83
N VAL A 102 -7.66 -1.24 -1.72
CA VAL A 102 -7.42 -0.09 -0.86
C VAL A 102 -6.32 0.79 -1.44
N VAL A 103 -6.54 2.10 -1.44
CA VAL A 103 -5.53 3.14 -1.61
C VAL A 103 -5.32 3.89 -0.30
N PHE A 104 -4.23 4.63 -0.17
CA PHE A 104 -3.97 5.43 1.03
C PHE A 104 -4.14 6.92 0.72
N GLN A 105 -5.02 7.60 1.46
CA GLN A 105 -5.11 9.05 1.39
C GLN A 105 -4.00 9.67 2.25
N LEU A 106 -3.05 10.33 1.60
CA LEU A 106 -2.03 11.15 2.23
C LEU A 106 -2.17 12.59 1.68
N ASP A 107 -2.48 13.52 2.57
CA ASP A 107 -2.86 14.90 2.22
C ASP A 107 -3.99 14.92 1.17
N SER A 108 -3.75 15.55 0.02
CA SER A 108 -4.69 15.65 -1.10
C SER A 108 -4.49 14.57 -2.18
N ASN A 109 -3.69 13.53 -1.91
CA ASN A 109 -3.37 12.49 -2.88
C ASN A 109 -3.86 11.10 -2.42
N PHE A 110 -4.20 10.25 -3.39
CA PHE A 110 -4.43 8.82 -3.21
C PHE A 110 -3.23 8.03 -3.73
N LEU A 111 -2.46 7.47 -2.80
CA LEU A 111 -1.30 6.64 -3.09
C LEU A 111 -1.72 5.24 -3.51
N ASN A 112 -1.00 4.67 -4.47
CA ASN A 112 -1.26 3.34 -5.06
C ASN A 112 -2.62 3.22 -5.77
N PHE A 113 -3.21 4.34 -6.20
CA PHE A 113 -4.33 4.32 -7.16
C PHE A 113 -3.84 3.86 -8.54
N SER A 114 -2.73 4.46 -8.98
CA SER A 114 -1.90 3.99 -10.08
C SER A 114 -0.48 3.70 -9.54
N PRO A 115 0.18 2.61 -9.96
CA PRO A 115 1.54 2.31 -9.50
C PRO A 115 2.52 3.43 -9.84
N GLY A 116 3.31 3.87 -8.86
CA GLY A 116 4.37 4.89 -9.08
C GLY A 116 3.88 6.34 -9.10
N GLU A 117 2.59 6.59 -8.92
CA GLU A 117 2.01 7.93 -9.02
C GLU A 117 1.55 8.51 -7.68
N LEU A 118 1.79 9.80 -7.51
CA LEU A 118 1.08 10.66 -6.57
C LEU A 118 -0.21 11.14 -7.25
N THR A 119 -1.27 10.33 -7.22
CA THR A 119 -2.52 10.71 -7.89
C THR A 119 -3.32 11.69 -7.03
N PRO A 120 -3.64 12.90 -7.52
CA PRO A 120 -4.55 13.80 -6.83
C PRO A 120 -5.90 13.13 -6.59
N LYS A 121 -6.50 13.38 -5.43
CA LYS A 121 -7.79 12.76 -5.07
C LYS A 121 -8.86 12.98 -6.12
N GLU A 122 -8.96 14.19 -6.68
CA GLU A 122 -9.95 14.56 -7.68
C GLU A 122 -9.80 13.71 -8.95
N VAL A 123 -8.56 13.52 -9.41
CA VAL A 123 -8.23 12.70 -10.59
C VAL A 123 -8.56 11.23 -10.34
N ALA A 124 -8.24 10.71 -9.15
CA ALA A 124 -8.56 9.34 -8.78
C ALA A 124 -10.08 9.09 -8.75
N LEU A 125 -10.87 10.07 -8.32
CA LEU A 125 -12.33 10.00 -8.28
C LEU A 125 -12.99 10.20 -9.66
N GLU A 126 -12.33 10.88 -10.59
CA GLU A 126 -12.77 10.97 -11.99
C GLU A 126 -12.54 9.65 -12.73
N HIS A 127 -11.40 9.00 -12.48
CA HIS A 127 -11.00 7.76 -13.16
C HIS A 127 -11.32 6.48 -12.39
N GLY A 128 -12.01 6.59 -11.25
CA GLY A 128 -12.24 5.47 -10.36
C GLY A 128 -13.63 5.43 -9.76
N THR A 129 -14.03 4.23 -9.34
CA THR A 129 -15.28 4.01 -8.62
C THR A 129 -14.95 3.83 -7.14
N LEU A 130 -15.28 4.83 -6.31
CA LEU A 130 -15.14 4.78 -4.86
C LEU A 130 -16.30 3.97 -4.26
N PHE A 131 -16.00 2.89 -3.55
CA PHE A 131 -17.02 2.05 -2.92
C PHE A 131 -17.29 2.46 -1.47
N GLN A 132 -16.23 2.64 -0.69
CA GLN A 132 -16.30 3.06 0.71
C GLN A 132 -14.94 3.59 1.17
N THR A 133 -14.90 4.21 2.34
CA THR A 133 -13.65 4.66 2.95
C THR A 133 -13.53 4.09 4.35
N HIS A 134 -12.45 3.38 4.60
CA HIS A 134 -12.11 2.92 5.94
C HIS A 134 -11.33 3.97 6.69
N LYS A 135 -11.62 4.10 7.99
CA LYS A 135 -10.80 4.82 8.95
C LYS A 135 -10.26 3.81 9.93
N VAL A 136 -8.95 3.59 9.91
CA VAL A 136 -8.31 2.56 10.74
C VAL A 136 -7.22 3.18 11.60
N GLN A 137 -7.02 2.64 12.79
CA GLN A 137 -5.89 3.03 13.62
C GLN A 137 -4.60 2.52 12.99
N LYS A 138 -3.58 3.36 12.89
CA LYS A 138 -2.29 3.03 12.28
C LYS A 138 -1.67 1.79 12.89
N MET A 139 -1.81 1.61 14.20
CA MET A 139 -1.33 0.41 14.90
C MET A 139 -2.00 -0.90 14.45
N SER A 140 -3.20 -0.85 13.86
CA SER A 140 -3.92 -2.06 13.46
C SER A 140 -3.31 -2.77 12.25
N ILE A 141 -2.37 -2.15 11.51
CA ILE A 141 -1.67 -2.82 10.41
C ILE A 141 -0.46 -3.63 10.90
N TYR A 142 -0.12 -3.53 12.19
CA TYR A 142 1.01 -4.19 12.84
C TYR A 142 0.60 -5.28 13.84
N ALA A 143 -0.71 -5.48 14.04
CA ALA A 143 -1.28 -6.29 15.12
C ALA A 143 -2.16 -7.42 14.57
#